data_AF-A0A496P5C0-F1
#
_entry.id   AF-A0A496P5C0-F1
#
_cell.length_a   1.000
_cell.length_b   1.000
_cell.length_c   1.000
_cell.angle_alpha   90.00
_cell.angle_beta   90.00
_cell.angle_gamma   90.00
#
_symmetry.space_group_name_H-M   'P 1'
#
loop_
_entity.id
_entity.type
_entity.pdbx_description
1 polymer ?
#
loop_
_entity_poly.entity_id
_entity_poly.type
_entity_poly.pdbx_seq_one_letter_code
_entity_poly.pdbx_strand_id
1 'polypeptide(L)'
;MTWTEILAPIKNTEYFTTLWEKVKEEYQTTKCFPPKDQIFRAIELTPFDEVKVVIIGQDPYHNDNQANGLCFSVSDKVKAPPSLKNIFKELEDDLGIKKTS
;
A
#
# COMPACT_ATOMS: atom_id res chain seq x y z
N MET A 1 -17.32 -12.07 5.52
CA MET A 1 -16.33 -12.52 4.52
C MET A 1 -15.01 -11.88 4.88
N THR A 2 -13.93 -12.64 4.94
CA THR A 2 -12.59 -12.14 5.30
C THR A 2 -11.68 -12.08 4.08
N TRP A 3 -10.64 -11.25 4.13
CA TRP A 3 -9.60 -11.24 3.09
C TRP A 3 -8.95 -12.60 2.89
N THR A 4 -8.82 -13.40 3.95
CA THR A 4 -8.24 -14.75 3.84
C THR A 4 -9.11 -15.65 2.98
N GLU A 5 -10.43 -15.62 3.18
CA GLU A 5 -11.39 -16.39 2.35
C GLU A 5 -11.39 -15.92 0.90
N ILE A 6 -11.42 -14.60 0.68
CA ILE A 6 -11.51 -13.99 -0.66
C ILE A 6 -10.23 -14.21 -1.47
N LEU A 7 -9.06 -14.14 -0.83
CA LEU A 7 -7.76 -14.30 -1.50
C LEU A 7 -7.30 -15.76 -1.56
N ALA A 8 -7.97 -16.71 -0.89
CA ALA A 8 -7.60 -18.12 -0.93
C ALA A 8 -7.46 -18.69 -2.36
N PRO A 9 -8.36 -18.39 -3.32
CA PRO A 9 -8.27 -18.93 -4.67
C PRO A 9 -6.98 -18.55 -5.40
N ILE A 10 -6.47 -17.32 -5.21
CA ILE A 10 -5.19 -16.89 -5.81
C ILE A 10 -4.00 -17.32 -4.97
N LYS A 11 -4.10 -17.21 -3.63
CA LYS A 11 -3.02 -17.54 -2.69
C LYS A 11 -2.60 -19.00 -2.78
N ASN A 12 -3.55 -19.90 -3.08
CA ASN A 12 -3.31 -21.34 -3.19
C ASN A 12 -2.85 -21.78 -4.59
N THR A 13 -2.58 -20.84 -5.50
CA THR A 13 -2.01 -21.17 -6.82
C THR A 13 -0.50 -21.38 -6.73
N GLU A 14 0.02 -22.22 -7.64
CA GLU A 14 1.46 -22.38 -7.85
C GLU A 14 2.12 -21.06 -8.26
N TYR A 15 1.41 -20.24 -9.06
CA TYR A 15 1.84 -18.90 -9.45
C TYR A 15 2.14 -18.03 -8.23
N PHE A 16 1.19 -17.90 -7.29
CA PHE A 16 1.38 -17.06 -6.11
C PHE A 16 2.48 -17.60 -5.20
N THR A 17 2.56 -18.92 -5.02
CA THR A 17 3.61 -19.55 -4.22
C THR A 17 4.99 -19.24 -4.82
N THR A 18 5.15 -19.40 -6.14
CA THR A 18 6.40 -19.08 -6.85
C THR A 18 6.74 -17.60 -6.76
N LEU A 19 5.75 -16.72 -6.94
CA LEU A 19 5.93 -15.27 -6.81
C LEU A 19 6.38 -14.89 -5.38
N TRP A 20 5.75 -15.47 -4.37
CA TRP A 20 6.04 -15.16 -2.97
C TRP A 20 7.43 -15.62 -2.55
N GLU A 21 7.89 -16.77 -3.01
CA GLU A 21 9.27 -17.20 -2.76
C GLU A 21 10.29 -16.25 -3.41
N LYS A 22 10.06 -15.81 -4.65
CA LYS A 22 10.91 -14.78 -5.30
C LYS A 22 10.94 -13.48 -4.50
N VAL A 23 9.78 -13.01 -4.05
CA VAL A 23 9.70 -11.81 -3.19
C VAL A 23 10.50 -12.01 -1.90
N LYS A 24 10.40 -13.17 -1.24
CA LYS A 24 11.20 -13.44 -0.03
C LYS A 24 12.70 -13.40 -0.30
N GLU A 25 13.14 -13.98 -1.41
CA GLU A 25 14.55 -14.00 -1.84
C GLU A 25 15.07 -12.58 -2.12
N GLU A 26 14.31 -11.77 -2.85
CA GLU A 26 14.66 -10.37 -3.11
C GLU A 26 14.82 -9.58 -1.80
N TYR A 27 13.88 -9.70 -0.86
CA TYR A 27 13.99 -9.03 0.44
C TYR A 27 15.18 -9.49 1.31
N GLN A 28 15.78 -10.65 1.03
CA GLN A 28 16.96 -11.14 1.73
C GLN A 28 18.27 -10.66 1.07
N THR A 29 18.23 -10.31 -0.20
CA THR A 29 19.43 -10.11 -1.03
C THR A 29 19.56 -8.68 -1.56
N THR A 30 18.45 -7.97 -1.70
CA THR A 30 18.36 -6.62 -2.24
C THR A 30 17.53 -5.72 -1.34
N LYS A 31 17.62 -4.40 -1.60
CA LYS A 31 16.81 -3.41 -0.91
C LYS A 31 15.45 -3.33 -1.56
N CYS A 32 14.43 -3.82 -0.89
CA CYS A 32 13.04 -3.75 -1.33
C CYS A 32 12.22 -2.78 -0.46
N PHE A 33 11.12 -2.29 -1.03
CA PHE A 33 10.13 -1.47 -0.33
C PHE A 33 8.72 -2.04 -0.60
N PRO A 34 7.75 -1.85 0.31
CA PRO A 34 7.87 -1.30 1.67
C PRO A 34 8.63 -2.25 2.62
N PRO A 35 8.75 -2.00 3.93
CA PRO A 35 9.11 -3.05 4.89
C PRO A 35 8.26 -4.31 4.68
N LYS A 36 8.86 -5.50 4.84
CA LYS A 36 8.24 -6.79 4.48
C LYS A 36 6.92 -7.05 5.19
N ASP A 37 6.82 -6.63 6.45
CA ASP A 37 5.63 -6.70 7.30
C ASP A 37 4.52 -5.71 6.89
N GLN A 38 4.81 -4.80 5.96
CA GLN A 38 3.86 -3.80 5.47
C GLN A 38 3.38 -4.07 4.04
N ILE A 39 3.81 -5.15 3.39
CA ILE A 39 3.39 -5.49 2.01
C ILE A 39 1.86 -5.58 1.89
N PHE A 40 1.19 -6.13 2.91
CA PHE A 40 -0.25 -6.35 2.92
C PHE A 40 -1.01 -5.37 3.83
N ARG A 41 -0.37 -4.28 4.27
CA ARG A 41 -0.93 -3.37 5.28
C ARG A 41 -2.30 -2.81 4.90
N ALA A 42 -2.55 -2.54 3.62
CA ALA A 42 -3.86 -2.03 3.16
C ALA A 42 -5.03 -2.98 3.49
N ILE A 43 -4.85 -4.29 3.29
CA ILE A 43 -5.87 -5.31 3.57
C ILE A 43 -5.92 -5.69 5.06
N GLU A 44 -4.81 -5.51 5.79
CA GLU A 44 -4.78 -5.71 7.24
C GLU A 44 -5.50 -4.59 8.00
N LEU A 45 -5.40 -3.35 7.51
CA LEU A 45 -6.05 -2.19 8.12
C LEU A 45 -7.53 -2.05 7.75
N THR A 46 -7.96 -2.63 6.63
CA THR A 46 -9.34 -2.48 6.13
C THR A 46 -9.96 -3.86 5.96
N PRO A 47 -10.76 -4.37 6.92
CA PRO A 47 -11.49 -5.62 6.75
C PRO A 47 -12.32 -5.65 5.46
N PHE A 48 -12.45 -6.82 4.84
CA PHE A 48 -13.06 -6.95 3.52
C PHE A 48 -14.50 -6.41 3.46
N ASP A 49 -15.28 -6.64 4.51
CA ASP A 49 -16.66 -6.19 4.66
C ASP A 49 -16.79 -4.70 5.05
N GLU A 50 -15.70 -4.05 5.46
CA GLU A 50 -15.66 -2.62 5.74
C GLU A 50 -15.20 -1.79 4.54
N VAL A 51 -14.81 -2.43 3.43
CA VAL A 51 -14.39 -1.73 2.21
C VAL A 51 -15.56 -0.93 1.63
N LYS A 52 -15.37 0.39 1.53
CA LYS A 52 -16.35 1.32 0.90
C LYS A 52 -15.82 1.96 -0.38
N VAL A 53 -14.51 2.22 -0.43
CA VAL A 53 -13.82 2.89 -1.53
C VAL A 53 -12.51 2.18 -1.78
N VAL A 54 -12.16 1.98 -3.04
CA VAL A 54 -10.86 1.44 -3.46
C VAL A 54 -10.13 2.51 -4.25
N ILE A 55 -8.99 2.96 -3.74
CA ILE A 55 -8.06 3.85 -4.44
C ILE A 55 -6.90 2.99 -4.95
N ILE A 56 -6.63 3.03 -6.26
CA ILE A 56 -5.62 2.18 -6.90
C ILE A 56 -4.39 3.03 -7.22
N GLY A 57 -3.24 2.63 -6.68
CA GLY A 57 -1.93 3.17 -7.04
C GLY A 57 -1.21 2.30 -8.08
N GLN A 58 0.02 2.69 -8.41
CA GLN A 58 0.92 1.89 -9.24
C GLN A 58 1.77 0.97 -8.35
N ASP A 59 3.07 1.24 -8.24
CA ASP A 59 4.03 0.58 -7.37
C ASP A 59 4.30 1.40 -6.09
N PRO A 60 4.91 0.78 -5.06
CA PRO A 60 5.34 1.51 -3.86
C PRO A 60 6.40 2.55 -4.17
N TYR A 61 6.43 3.63 -3.37
CA TYR A 61 7.54 4.58 -3.41
C TYR A 61 8.89 3.90 -3.16
N HIS A 62 9.92 4.28 -3.93
CA HIS A 62 11.21 3.61 -3.98
C HIS A 62 12.32 4.30 -3.15
N ASN A 63 12.01 5.33 -2.35
CA ASN A 63 13.00 5.97 -1.46
C ASN A 63 12.78 5.56 -0.01
N ASP A 64 13.84 5.72 0.77
CA ASP A 64 13.85 5.35 2.18
C ASP A 64 12.73 5.97 2.99
N ASN A 65 12.09 5.14 3.81
CA ASN A 65 11.00 5.48 4.71
C ASN A 65 9.72 6.00 4.03
N GLN A 66 9.63 6.02 2.69
CA GLN A 66 8.45 6.52 1.99
C GLN A 66 7.32 5.48 2.00
N ALA A 67 7.51 4.35 1.30
CA ALA A 67 6.47 3.34 1.16
C ALA A 67 6.15 2.68 2.51
N ASN A 68 4.86 2.62 2.81
CA ASN A 68 4.36 2.13 4.10
C ASN A 68 3.22 1.10 3.95
N GLY A 69 3.08 0.49 2.76
CA GLY A 69 2.02 -0.49 2.48
C GLY A 69 0.66 0.08 2.06
N LEU A 70 0.55 1.40 1.85
CA LEU A 70 -0.67 2.08 1.42
C LEU A 70 -0.40 2.92 0.16
N CYS A 71 -1.29 2.85 -0.83
CA CYS A 71 -1.14 3.65 -2.05
C CYS A 71 -1.21 5.15 -1.73
N PHE A 72 -0.39 5.95 -2.44
CA PHE A 72 -0.22 7.41 -2.25
C PHE A 72 0.24 7.88 -0.86
N SER A 73 0.19 7.03 0.18
CA SER A 73 0.62 7.37 1.53
C SER A 73 2.13 7.32 1.67
N VAL A 74 2.65 8.11 2.60
CA VAL A 74 4.04 8.06 3.05
C VAL A 74 4.11 8.02 4.57
N SER A 75 5.19 7.49 5.14
CA SER A 75 5.40 7.51 6.59
C SER A 75 5.48 8.93 7.15
N ASP A 76 5.22 9.07 8.45
CA ASP A 76 5.31 10.36 9.13
C ASP A 76 6.68 10.99 8.95
N LYS A 77 6.71 12.33 8.90
CA LYS A 77 7.91 13.16 8.68
C LYS A 77 8.55 13.04 7.29
N VAL A 78 8.00 12.22 6.39
CA VAL A 78 8.39 12.21 4.97
C VAL A 78 7.66 13.31 4.23
N LYS A 79 8.40 14.06 3.38
CA LYS A 79 7.79 15.07 2.51
C LYS A 79 6.80 14.40 1.54
N ALA A 80 5.59 14.94 1.47
CA ALA A 80 4.56 14.47 0.55
C ALA A 80 5.07 14.48 -0.92
N PRO A 81 4.95 13.37 -1.65
CA PRO A 81 5.25 13.33 -3.09
C PRO A 81 4.33 14.24 -3.90
N PRO A 82 4.70 14.64 -5.14
CA PRO A 82 3.90 15.53 -5.97
C PRO A 82 2.44 15.09 -6.14
N SER A 83 2.22 13.80 -6.42
CA SER A 83 0.86 13.27 -6.57
C SER A 83 0.03 13.39 -5.29
N LEU A 84 0.63 13.12 -4.12
CA LEU A 84 -0.06 13.26 -2.84
C LEU A 84 -0.36 14.74 -2.51
N LYS A 85 0.53 15.67 -2.88
CA LYS A 85 0.24 17.10 -2.78
C LYS A 85 -0.94 17.52 -3.64
N ASN A 86 -1.04 16.99 -4.86
CA ASN A 86 -2.18 17.26 -5.74
C ASN A 86 -3.48 16.68 -5.17
N ILE A 87 -3.43 15.48 -4.57
CA ILE A 87 -4.59 14.91 -3.86
C ILE A 87 -5.02 15.82 -2.70
N PHE A 88 -4.10 16.36 -1.91
CA PHE A 88 -4.47 17.30 -0.83
C PHE A 88 -5.01 18.62 -1.35
N LYS A 89 -4.51 19.10 -2.49
CA LYS A 89 -5.05 20.30 -3.13
C LYS A 89 -6.49 20.07 -3.57
N GLU A 90 -6.75 18.97 -4.27
CA GLU A 90 -8.11 18.62 -4.70
C GLU A 90 -9.04 18.40 -3.50
N LEU A 91 -8.55 17.78 -2.42
CA LEU A 91 -9.31 17.61 -1.18
C LEU A 91 -9.73 18.97 -0.57
N GLU A 92 -8.86 19.97 -0.62
CA GLU A 92 -9.17 21.33 -0.18
C GLU A 92 -10.15 22.03 -1.14
N ASP A 93 -9.95 21.89 -2.44
CA ASP A 93 -10.78 22.53 -3.47
C ASP A 93 -12.22 21.93 -3.50
N ASP A 94 -12.37 20.62 -3.37
CA ASP A 94 -13.65 19.89 -3.41
C ASP A 94 -14.41 19.98 -2.09
N LEU A 95 -13.73 19.70 -0.96
CA LEU A 95 -14.38 19.53 0.35
C LEU A 95 -14.05 20.64 1.36
N GLY A 96 -13.17 21.58 1.02
CA GLY A 96 -12.71 22.62 1.95
C GLY A 96 -11.80 22.09 3.07
N ILE A 97 -11.32 20.85 2.97
CA ILE A 97 -10.55 20.20 4.04
C ILE A 97 -9.05 20.45 3.82
N LYS A 98 -8.47 21.29 4.67
CA LYS A 98 -7.03 21.56 4.69
C LYS A 98 -6.26 20.47 5.41
N LYS A 99 -5.18 19.99 4.81
CA LYS A 99 -4.20 19.18 5.54
C LYS A 99 -3.53 20.03 6.61
N THR A 100 -3.76 19.69 7.87
CA THR A 100 -2.96 20.19 8.99
C THR A 100 -1.71 19.33 9.13
N SER A 101 -0.56 19.99 9.30
CA SER A 101 0.76 19.37 9.49
C SER A 101 0.81 18.41 10.66
#